data_AF-A0A946ZGP6-F1
#
_entry.id   AF-A0A946ZGP6-F1
#
_cell.length_a   1.000
_cell.length_b   1.000
_cell.length_c   1.000
_cell.angle_alpha   90.00
_cell.angle_beta   90.00
_cell.angle_gamma   90.00
#
_symmetry.space_group_name_H-M   'P 1'
#
loop_
_entity.id
_entity.type
_entity.pdbx_description
1 polymer ?
#
loop_
_entity_poly.entity_id
_entity_poly.type
_entity_poly.pdbx_seq_one_letter_code
_entity_poly.pdbx_strand_id
1 'polypeptide(L)'
;LYTFNYFGNLVAKVANPGFSEITESNGKIIAKQGNQLQMLNEINGEFLSLELPELLIKQFFLTDETLYIYDGEILHQFHLKGK
;
A
#
# COMPACT_ATOMS: atom_id res chain seq x y z
N LEU A 1 7.72 5.89 8.29
CA LEU A 1 7.99 6.11 6.85
C LEU A 1 8.46 7.53 6.64
N TYR A 2 9.50 7.75 5.85
CA TYR A 2 9.94 9.07 5.43
C TYR A 2 9.70 9.20 3.93
N THR A 3 9.04 10.25 3.49
CA THR A 3 8.84 10.53 2.06
C THR A 3 9.73 11.68 1.64
N PHE A 4 10.36 11.55 0.49
CA PHE A 4 11.25 12.57 -0.08
C PHE A 4 10.75 12.93 -1.46
N ASN A 5 10.87 14.21 -1.83
CA ASN A 5 10.61 14.61 -3.21
C ASN A 5 11.79 14.22 -4.11
N TYR A 6 11.63 14.41 -5.42
CA TYR A 6 12.65 14.11 -6.42
C TYR A 6 14.01 14.80 -6.14
N PHE A 7 14.00 15.95 -5.47
CA PHE A 7 15.20 16.69 -5.10
C PHE A 7 15.84 16.22 -3.78
N GLY A 8 15.31 15.16 -3.15
CA GLY A 8 15.80 14.62 -1.88
C GLY A 8 15.38 15.42 -0.64
N ASN A 9 14.49 16.40 -0.78
CA ASN A 9 13.96 17.10 0.39
C ASN A 9 12.92 16.24 1.10
N LEU A 10 12.96 16.21 2.43
CA LEU A 10 11.96 15.53 3.23
C LEU A 10 10.59 16.22 3.07
N VAL A 11 9.58 15.45 2.67
CA VAL A 11 8.20 15.92 2.46
C VAL A 11 7.33 15.57 3.67
N ALA A 12 7.38 14.33 4.14
CA ALA A 12 6.57 13.90 5.27
C ALA A 12 7.27 12.84 6.13
N LYS A 13 6.84 12.78 7.39
CA LYS A 13 7.15 11.70 8.33
C LYS A 13 5.84 11.05 8.74
N VAL A 14 5.64 9.80 8.35
CA VAL A 14 4.46 9.02 8.73
C VAL A 14 4.86 8.01 9.80
N ALA A 15 4.05 7.88 10.84
CA ALA A 15 4.28 6.88 11.88
C ALA A 15 4.29 5.45 11.27
N ASN A 16 5.10 4.56 11.83
CA ASN A 16 5.06 3.14 11.51
C ASN A 16 4.50 2.38 12.72
N PRO A 17 3.18 2.08 12.76
CA PRO A 17 2.56 1.35 13.87
C PRO A 17 2.85 -0.16 13.83
N GLY A 18 3.74 -0.64 12.96
CA GLY A 18 4.09 -2.06 12.85
C GLY A 18 3.87 -2.64 11.44
N PHE A 19 4.02 -1.83 10.40
CA PHE A 19 4.03 -2.30 9.01
C PHE A 19 5.22 -3.23 8.76
N SER A 20 4.96 -4.38 8.16
CA SER A 20 5.97 -5.38 7.82
C SER A 20 6.52 -5.22 6.40
N GLU A 21 5.70 -4.73 5.49
CA GLU A 21 6.02 -4.60 4.06
C GLU A 21 5.34 -3.35 3.48
N ILE A 22 5.94 -2.74 2.46
CA ILE A 22 5.38 -1.59 1.74
C ILE A 22 5.62 -1.74 0.24
N THR A 23 4.73 -1.17 -0.57
CA THR A 23 4.92 -0.97 -2.01
C THR A 23 4.49 0.44 -2.38
N GLU A 24 5.07 0.98 -3.44
CA GLU A 24 4.76 2.30 -3.96
C GLU A 24 4.70 2.22 -5.49
N SER A 25 3.72 2.90 -6.07
CA SER A 25 3.62 3.12 -7.51
C SER A 25 2.86 4.41 -7.77
N ASN A 26 3.45 5.30 -8.58
CA ASN A 26 2.84 6.57 -8.98
C ASN A 26 2.35 7.41 -7.79
N GLY A 27 3.11 7.45 -6.69
CA GLY A 27 2.79 8.20 -5.46
C GLY A 27 1.88 7.45 -4.49
N LYS A 28 1.16 6.42 -4.94
CA LYS A 28 0.28 5.62 -4.09
C LYS A 28 1.12 4.64 -3.27
N ILE A 29 1.00 4.71 -1.95
CA ILE A 29 1.71 3.83 -1.01
C ILE A 29 0.71 2.86 -0.38
N ILE A 30 1.03 1.57 -0.44
CA ILE A 30 0.30 0.51 0.27
C ILE A 30 1.26 -0.15 1.25
N ALA A 31 0.81 -0.32 2.49
CA ALA A 31 1.55 -0.96 3.57
C ALA A 31 0.77 -2.18 4.10
N LYS A 32 1.52 -3.22 4.47
CA LYS A 32 0.97 -4.44 5.09
C LYS A 32 1.19 -4.41 6.59
N GLN A 33 0.15 -4.73 7.35
CA GLN A 33 0.18 -4.96 8.79
C GLN A 33 -0.55 -6.27 9.07
N GLY A 34 0.17 -7.31 9.50
CA GLY A 34 -0.41 -8.65 9.61
C GLY A 34 -0.92 -9.16 8.25
N ASN A 35 -2.19 -9.56 8.19
CA ASN A 35 -2.86 -9.98 6.96
C ASN A 35 -3.77 -8.88 6.36
N GLN A 36 -3.51 -7.61 6.66
CA GLN A 36 -4.28 -6.48 6.15
C GLN A 36 -3.38 -5.55 5.34
N LEU A 37 -3.95 -4.97 4.27
CA LEU A 37 -3.33 -3.91 3.49
C LEU A 37 -4.01 -2.58 3.78
N GLN A 38 -3.20 -1.54 3.94
CA GLN A 38 -3.64 -0.18 4.19
C GLN A 38 -3.00 0.74 3.15
N MET A 39 -3.78 1.67 2.59
CA MET A 39 -3.32 2.65 1.63
C MET A 39 -3.12 3.99 2.33
N LEU A 40 -2.00 4.66 2.05
CA LEU A 40 -1.77 6.02 2.54
C LEU A 40 -2.72 6.98 1.84
N ASN A 41 -3.51 7.71 2.60
CA ASN A 41 -4.30 8.82 2.11
C ASN A 41 -3.39 10.04 1.93
N GLU A 42 -3.24 10.50 0.69
CA GLU A 42 -2.37 11.62 0.33
C GLU A 42 -2.85 12.97 0.92
N ILE A 43 -4.14 13.09 1.26
CA ILE A 43 -4.73 14.34 1.75
C ILE A 43 -4.37 14.59 3.22
N ASN A 44 -4.54 13.58 4.08
CA ASN A 44 -4.38 13.71 5.53
C ASN A 44 -3.17 12.94 6.09
N GLY A 45 -2.47 12.15 5.27
CA GLY A 45 -1.31 11.38 5.69
C GLY A 45 -1.63 10.18 6.59
N GLU A 46 -2.89 9.78 6.66
CA GLU A 46 -3.34 8.62 7.45
C GLU A 46 -3.42 7.36 6.58
N PHE A 47 -3.23 6.20 7.19
CA PHE A 47 -3.42 4.92 6.51
C PHE A 47 -4.87 4.47 6.63
N LEU A 48 -5.49 4.17 5.49
CA LEU A 48 -6.85 3.64 5.39
C LEU A 48 -6.81 2.17 4.98
N SER A 49 -7.49 1.31 5.73
CA SER A 49 -7.59 -0.12 5.38
C SER A 49 -8.30 -0.32 4.04
N LEU A 50 -7.75 -1.21 3.21
CA LEU A 50 -8.39 -1.66 1.99
C LEU A 50 -9.43 -2.73 2.31
N GLU A 51 -10.66 -2.53 1.83
CA GLU A 51 -11.72 -3.54 1.91
C GLU A 51 -11.46 -4.61 0.83
N LEU A 52 -10.75 -5.66 1.21
CA LEU A 52 -10.43 -6.82 0.36
C LEU A 52 -11.25 -8.03 0.83
N PRO A 53 -11.57 -8.98 -0.07
CA PRO A 53 -12.14 -10.26 0.36
C PRO A 53 -11.18 -10.98 1.31
N GLU A 54 -11.70 -11.94 2.07
CA GLU A 54 -10.90 -12.72 3.00
C GLU A 54 -9.93 -13.63 2.21
N LEU A 55 -8.66 -13.20 2.10
CA LEU A 55 -7.59 -13.95 1.45
C LEU A 55 -6.27 -13.80 2.19
N LEU A 56 -5.41 -14.81 2.10
CA LEU A 56 -4.07 -14.77 2.68
C LEU A 56 -3.16 -13.91 1.81
N ILE A 57 -2.43 -12.97 2.43
CA ILE A 57 -1.56 -12.04 1.73
C ILE A 57 -0.11 -12.49 1.92
N LYS A 58 0.34 -13.45 1.10
CA LYS A 58 1.74 -13.88 1.14
C LYS A 58 2.66 -12.83 0.51
N GLN A 59 2.26 -12.29 -0.64
CA GLN A 59 2.97 -11.23 -1.35
C GLN A 59 1.98 -10.29 -2.02
N PHE A 60 2.38 -9.04 -2.23
CA PHE A 60 1.58 -8.06 -2.97
C PHE A 60 2.48 -7.10 -3.76
N PHE A 61 1.92 -6.55 -4.83
CA PHE A 61 2.61 -5.61 -5.72
C PHE A 61 1.61 -4.63 -6.32
N LEU A 62 2.01 -3.37 -6.47
CA LEU A 62 1.19 -2.31 -7.06
C LEU A 62 1.86 -1.80 -8.34
N THR A 63 1.11 -1.77 -9.44
CA THR A 63 1.52 -1.11 -10.69
C THR A 63 0.28 -0.68 -11.47
N ASP A 64 0.35 0.43 -12.20
CA ASP A 64 -0.72 0.90 -13.09
C ASP A 64 -2.11 0.86 -12.45
N GLU A 65 -2.18 1.39 -11.22
CA GLU A 65 -3.39 1.42 -10.39
C GLU A 65 -4.01 0.05 -10.08
N THR A 66 -3.23 -1.01 -10.25
CA THR A 66 -3.67 -2.39 -10.06
C THR A 66 -2.85 -3.05 -8.96
N LEU A 67 -3.54 -3.48 -7.92
CA LEU A 67 -2.98 -4.23 -6.80
C LEU A 67 -3.08 -5.73 -7.10
N TYR A 68 -1.92 -6.37 -7.16
CA TYR A 68 -1.79 -7.81 -7.26
C TYR A 68 -1.52 -8.39 -5.88
N ILE A 69 -2.22 -9.48 -5.53
CA ILE A 69 -2.00 -10.22 -4.29
C ILE A 69 -1.84 -11.69 -4.61
N TYR A 70 -0.75 -12.30 -4.12
CA TYR A 70 -0.51 -13.73 -4.22
C TYR A 70 -0.81 -14.39 -2.87
N ASP A 71 -1.71 -15.38 -2.87
CA ASP A 71 -2.10 -16.12 -1.66
C ASP A 71 -1.31 -17.42 -1.42
N GLY A 72 -0.46 -17.78 -2.38
CA GLY A 72 0.29 -19.05 -2.39
C GLY A 72 -0.17 -20.04 -3.44
N GLU A 73 -1.32 -19.79 -4.08
CA GLU A 73 -1.86 -20.62 -5.16
C GLU A 73 -2.30 -19.74 -6.34
N ILE A 74 -3.04 -18.67 -6.06
CA ILE A 74 -3.67 -17.80 -7.04
C ILE A 74 -3.10 -16.38 -6.94
N LEU A 75 -2.88 -15.76 -8.11
CA LEU A 75 -2.61 -14.34 -8.23
C LEU A 75 -3.94 -13.60 -8.42
N HIS A 76 -4.36 -12.86 -7.40
CA HIS A 76 -5.56 -12.03 -7.43
C HIS A 76 -5.22 -10.63 -7.94
N GLN A 77 -6.13 -10.03 -8.69
CA GLN A 77 -5.97 -8.70 -9.28
C GLN A 77 -7.12 -7.79 -8.82
N PHE A 78 -6.78 -6.63 -8.27
CA PHE A 78 -7.72 -5.62 -7.82
C PHE A 78 -7.38 -4.28 -8.48
N HIS A 79 -8.29 -3.76 -9.31
CA HIS A 79 -8.14 -2.42 -9.86
C HIS A 79 -8.57 -1.38 -8.81
N LEU A 80 -7.65 -0.49 -8.44
CA LEU A 80 -7.90 0.57 -7.48
C LEU A 80 -8.64 1.71 -8.20
N LYS A 81 -9.95 1.80 -8.01
CA LYS A 81 -10.69 2.96 -8.49
C LYS A 81 -10.22 4.21 -7.75
N GLY A 82 -9.69 5.18 -8.48
CA GLY A 82 -9.58 6.56 -7.98
C GLY A 82 -10.98 7.05 -7.60
N LYS A 83 -11.11 7.64 -6.42
CA LYS A 83 -12.28 8.47 -6.10
C LYS A 83 -12.13 9.84 -6.73
#